data_AF-A0A1M7AS07-F1
#
_entry.id   AF-A0A1M7AS07-F1
#
_cell.length_a   1.000
_cell.length_b   1.000
_cell.length_c   1.000
_cell.angle_alpha   90.00
_cell.angle_beta   90.00
_cell.angle_gamma   90.00
#
_symmetry.space_group_name_H-M   'P 1'
#
loop_
_entity.id
_entity.type
_entity.pdbx_description
1 polymer ?
#
loop_
_entity_poly.entity_id
_entity_poly.type
_entity_poly.pdbx_seq_one_letter_code
_entity_poly.pdbx_strand_id
1 'polypeptide(L)'
;MQRPAEPINWSAEMMAEARPLALSAYLTLARLAVPAYHLVHFLRRRSGKDDPLRGGERFGIAGSARPQGPLVWIHAASVGETNSVLPLINELVALGANVLLTTVTRTSAELAGQRLPEGARHQFIPYDSPVFLRRFLDHWSPDLALTVESEVWPAAFDAVKQRGIPFVLINGRLSAKSARNWSFIPAAGAYVFGCLDLCLAQSEADGERLKALGCRRVDVPGNLKFDAEPPAAPAEDQAEINRQIGERPRWLAALTHPGEDEAVLAAHLKLLEERPDLLLLLAPRHPARADEVAEMVKARGLHLARRSLGEPIDPQTQVYLGDTLGEMGLLYGVSGVAFLGGSFADVGGHNPVEAAALDTVIVSGPKVPNARPVYRSLWEAGASLRLEEPEELAGAISQLLDDRARRQSMRVAAKEIIDGGRGALQRTLDALGPFLDRIGLGGGGRRV
;
A
#
# COMPACT_ATOMS: atom_id res chain seq x y z
N MET A 1 32.54 18.09 -3.48
CA MET A 1 32.27 19.21 -2.56
C MET A 1 30.80 19.60 -2.71
N GLN A 2 29.92 19.02 -1.89
CA GLN A 2 28.52 19.41 -1.82
C GLN A 2 28.43 20.78 -1.14
N ARG A 3 27.70 21.72 -1.75
CA ARG A 3 27.39 23.01 -1.12
C ARG A 3 26.58 22.71 0.16
N PRO A 4 26.87 23.38 1.30
CA PRO A 4 26.00 23.28 2.47
C PRO A 4 24.59 23.74 2.09
N ALA A 5 23.58 22.98 2.52
CA ALA A 5 22.18 23.32 2.32
C ALA A 5 21.91 24.70 2.96
N GLU A 6 21.31 25.62 2.19
CA GLU A 6 20.91 26.92 2.72
C GLU A 6 19.91 26.71 3.88
N PRO A 7 20.03 27.47 4.98
CA PRO A 7 19.08 27.38 6.08
C PRO A 7 17.69 27.77 5.58
N ILE A 8 16.71 26.87 5.75
CA ILE A 8 15.34 27.08 5.30
C ILE A 8 14.76 28.28 6.09
N ASN A 9 14.45 29.38 5.39
CA ASN A 9 13.89 30.59 5.99
C ASN A 9 12.37 30.46 6.16
N TRP A 10 11.95 29.77 7.23
CA TRP A 10 10.55 29.46 7.53
C TRP A 10 9.68 30.67 7.90
N SER A 11 10.28 31.79 8.31
CA SER A 11 9.58 32.98 8.82
C SER A 11 9.00 33.89 7.74
N ALA A 12 9.50 33.82 6.51
CA ALA A 12 9.12 34.73 5.43
C ALA A 12 7.89 34.28 4.60
N GLU A 13 7.50 32.99 4.67
CA GLU A 13 6.38 32.44 3.88
C GLU A 13 5.03 32.39 4.63
N MET A 14 4.93 32.97 5.83
CA MET A 14 3.73 32.93 6.66
C MET A 14 2.62 33.94 6.30
N MET A 15 2.67 34.56 5.11
CA MET A 15 1.47 35.24 4.62
C MET A 15 0.46 34.17 4.23
N ALA A 16 -0.68 34.11 4.92
CA ALA A 16 -1.78 33.22 4.58
C ALA A 16 -2.19 33.50 3.14
N GLU A 17 -1.70 32.69 2.20
CA GLU A 17 -2.15 32.72 0.81
C GLU A 17 -3.67 32.64 0.80
N ALA A 18 -4.31 33.59 0.12
CA ALA A 18 -5.76 33.64 0.06
C ALA A 18 -6.26 32.32 -0.54
N ARG A 19 -7.16 31.64 0.18
CA ARG A 19 -7.74 30.37 -0.29
C ARG A 19 -8.42 30.60 -1.65
N PRO A 20 -8.12 29.79 -2.67
CA PRO A 20 -8.84 29.84 -3.94
C PRO A 20 -10.35 29.64 -3.74
N LEU A 21 -11.17 30.22 -4.62
CA LEU A 21 -12.63 30.14 -4.52
C LEU A 21 -13.14 28.70 -4.50
N ALA A 22 -12.59 27.83 -5.37
CA ALA A 22 -12.97 26.42 -5.43
C ALA A 22 -12.67 25.67 -4.12
N LEU A 23 -11.53 25.94 -3.50
CA LEU A 23 -11.20 25.37 -2.19
C LEU A 23 -12.12 25.94 -1.09
N SER A 24 -12.34 27.25 -1.07
CA SER A 24 -13.24 27.88 -0.10
C SER A 24 -14.68 27.34 -0.19
N ALA A 25 -15.17 27.09 -1.40
CA ALA A 25 -16.46 26.46 -1.64
C ALA A 25 -16.45 25.01 -1.11
N TYR A 26 -15.42 24.22 -1.42
CA TYR A 26 -15.26 22.86 -0.89
C TYR A 26 -15.28 22.82 0.64
N LEU A 27 -14.47 23.65 1.30
CA LEU A 27 -14.40 23.70 2.77
C LEU A 27 -15.74 24.12 3.40
N THR A 28 -16.46 25.06 2.76
CA THR A 28 -17.78 25.50 3.22
C THR A 28 -18.80 24.37 3.09
N LEU A 29 -18.85 23.70 1.94
CA LEU A 29 -19.72 22.54 1.72
C LEU A 29 -19.41 21.40 2.70
N ALA A 30 -18.14 21.08 2.90
CA ALA A 30 -17.70 20.05 3.85
C ALA A 30 -18.07 20.39 5.30
N ARG A 31 -18.11 21.67 5.66
CA ARG A 31 -18.59 22.15 6.98
C ARG A 31 -20.11 22.03 7.11
N LEU A 32 -20.86 22.34 6.05
CA LEU A 32 -22.32 22.22 6.05
C LEU A 32 -22.79 20.76 5.97
N ALA A 33 -21.98 19.87 5.39
CA ALA A 33 -22.26 18.44 5.25
C ALA A 33 -22.14 17.61 6.54
N VAL A 34 -21.91 18.23 7.70
CA VAL A 34 -21.80 17.52 9.00
C VAL A 34 -22.96 16.54 9.26
N PRO A 35 -24.25 16.91 9.08
CA PRO A 35 -25.36 15.96 9.25
C PRO A 35 -25.28 14.77 8.28
N ALA A 36 -24.85 15.02 7.04
CA ALA A 36 -24.69 13.97 6.03
C ALA A 36 -23.57 12.99 6.41
N TYR A 37 -22.46 13.47 6.99
CA TYR A 37 -21.41 12.60 7.50
C TYR A 37 -21.91 11.68 8.62
N HIS A 38 -22.75 12.18 9.52
CA HIS A 38 -23.39 11.33 10.55
C HIS A 38 -24.29 10.25 9.94
N LEU A 39 -25.09 10.59 8.93
CA LEU A 39 -25.92 9.62 8.21
C LEU A 39 -25.08 8.57 7.48
N VAL A 40 -24.06 8.99 6.73
CA VAL A 40 -23.15 8.09 6.01
C VAL A 40 -22.46 7.14 6.99
N HIS A 41 -21.95 7.65 8.11
CA HIS A 41 -21.32 6.82 9.12
C HIS A 41 -22.31 5.82 9.74
N PHE A 42 -23.54 6.23 10.02
CA PHE A 42 -24.59 5.33 10.51
C PHE A 42 -24.85 4.17 9.54
N LEU A 43 -24.97 4.46 8.24
CA LEU A 43 -25.16 3.46 7.19
C LEU A 43 -23.94 2.54 7.04
N ARG A 44 -22.72 3.09 7.10
CA ARG A 44 -21.47 2.32 7.03
C ARG A 44 -21.28 1.39 8.23
N ARG A 45 -21.62 1.85 9.43
CA ARG A 45 -21.65 1.02 10.63
C ARG A 45 -22.65 -0.13 10.49
N ARG A 46 -23.85 0.15 9.97
CA ARG A 46 -24.89 -0.88 9.76
C ARG A 46 -24.49 -1.93 8.73
N SER A 47 -23.61 -1.59 7.78
CA SER A 47 -23.05 -2.51 6.79
C SER A 47 -21.73 -3.17 7.23
N GLY A 48 -21.30 -2.98 8.48
CA GLY A 48 -20.07 -3.58 9.03
C GLY A 48 -18.76 -2.96 8.50
N LYS A 49 -18.84 -1.88 7.70
CA LYS A 49 -17.66 -1.25 7.08
C LYS A 49 -16.87 -0.35 8.02
N ASP A 50 -17.53 0.19 9.04
CA ASP A 50 -16.91 1.04 10.07
C ASP A 50 -16.96 0.34 11.44
N ASP A 51 -15.98 0.63 12.28
CA ASP A 51 -15.90 0.09 13.65
C ASP A 51 -16.99 0.72 14.54
N PRO A 52 -17.83 -0.09 15.21
CA PRO A 52 -18.94 0.41 16.02
C PRO A 52 -18.50 1.06 17.35
N LEU A 53 -17.35 0.67 17.91
CA LEU A 53 -16.84 1.17 19.19
C LEU A 53 -15.99 2.44 19.01
N ARG A 54 -15.34 2.57 17.86
CA ARG A 54 -14.38 3.64 17.56
C ARG A 54 -14.92 4.70 16.59
N GLY A 55 -16.24 4.70 16.35
CA GLY A 55 -16.89 5.62 15.40
C GLY A 55 -16.68 7.11 15.70
N GLY A 56 -16.47 7.48 16.98
CA GLY A 56 -16.15 8.85 17.38
C GLY A 56 -14.88 9.42 16.72
N GLU A 57 -13.90 8.57 16.42
CA GLU A 57 -12.63 8.96 15.80
C GLU A 57 -12.86 9.60 14.41
N ARG A 58 -13.85 9.11 13.64
CA ARG A 58 -14.25 9.66 12.33
C ARG A 58 -14.78 11.09 12.41
N PHE A 59 -15.18 11.55 13.61
CA PHE A 59 -15.67 12.90 13.88
C PHE A 59 -14.65 13.76 14.65
N GLY A 60 -13.39 13.30 14.71
CA GLY A 60 -12.30 13.98 15.41
C GLY A 60 -12.37 13.86 16.93
N ILE A 61 -13.08 12.87 17.47
CA ILE A 61 -13.16 12.61 18.90
C ILE A 61 -12.20 11.47 19.23
N ALA A 62 -11.07 11.80 19.84
CA ALA A 62 -10.04 10.84 20.19
C ALA A 62 -10.46 9.95 21.37
N GLY A 63 -10.12 8.66 21.30
CA GLY A 63 -10.38 7.69 22.39
C GLY A 63 -9.31 7.66 23.49
N SER A 64 -8.22 8.39 23.34
CA SER A 64 -7.10 8.41 24.28
C SER A 64 -6.46 9.80 24.37
N ALA A 65 -5.77 10.07 25.49
CA ALA A 65 -5.07 11.33 25.69
C ALA A 65 -3.85 11.47 24.76
N ARG A 66 -3.56 12.71 24.32
CA ARG A 66 -2.30 13.05 23.63
C ARG A 66 -1.13 12.74 24.58
N PRO A 67 -0.10 12.00 24.11
CA PRO A 67 1.08 11.77 24.93
C PRO A 67 1.87 13.06 25.13
N GLN A 68 2.72 13.08 26.17
CA GLN A 68 3.72 14.13 26.34
C GLN A 68 4.89 13.94 25.38
N GLY A 69 5.55 15.04 25.00
CA GLY A 69 6.68 15.05 24.08
C GLY A 69 6.28 15.22 22.61
N PRO A 70 7.26 15.05 21.69
CA PRO A 70 7.07 15.20 20.26
C PRO A 70 6.11 14.15 19.71
N LEU A 71 5.19 14.57 18.85
CA LEU A 71 4.22 13.70 18.19
C LEU A 71 4.29 13.86 16.67
N VAL A 72 4.63 12.77 15.98
CA VAL A 72 4.54 12.67 14.51
C VAL A 72 3.22 12.01 14.14
N TRP A 73 2.40 12.72 13.37
CA TRP A 73 1.18 12.16 12.78
C TRP A 73 1.47 11.61 11.40
N ILE A 74 1.15 10.34 11.16
CA ILE A 74 1.27 9.67 9.85
C ILE A 74 -0.12 9.23 9.38
N HIS A 75 -0.48 9.56 8.14
CA HIS A 75 -1.69 9.08 7.49
C HIS A 75 -1.40 8.08 6.39
N ALA A 76 -1.83 6.83 6.59
CA ALA A 76 -1.74 5.72 5.63
C ALA A 76 -3.13 5.08 5.50
N ALA A 77 -3.84 5.34 4.41
CA ALA A 77 -5.25 4.97 4.26
C ALA A 77 -5.47 3.46 4.16
N SER A 78 -4.53 2.74 3.56
CA SER A 78 -4.66 1.31 3.20
C SER A 78 -3.68 0.38 3.91
N VAL A 79 -3.88 -0.93 3.77
CA VAL A 79 -2.99 -1.98 4.32
C VAL A 79 -1.60 -1.90 3.70
N GLY A 80 -1.53 -1.68 2.38
CA GLY A 80 -0.25 -1.57 1.67
C GLY A 80 0.56 -0.35 2.10
N GLU A 81 -0.10 0.79 2.26
CA GLU A 81 0.55 2.00 2.78
C GLU A 81 0.99 1.82 4.23
N THR A 82 0.14 1.21 5.08
CA THR A 82 0.48 0.92 6.48
C THR A 82 1.74 0.05 6.55
N ASN A 83 1.80 -1.05 5.77
CA ASN A 83 2.99 -1.89 5.70
C ASN A 83 4.23 -1.11 5.23
N SER A 84 4.08 -0.20 4.26
CA SER A 84 5.21 0.58 3.73
C SER A 84 5.81 1.57 4.74
N VAL A 85 5.01 2.05 5.71
CA VAL A 85 5.49 3.02 6.71
C VAL A 85 5.84 2.40 8.05
N LEU A 86 5.54 1.12 8.30
CA LEU A 86 5.91 0.46 9.55
C LEU A 86 7.42 0.55 9.88
N PRO A 87 8.34 0.33 8.93
CA PRO A 87 9.77 0.53 9.18
C PRO A 87 10.10 1.98 9.58
N LEU A 88 9.50 2.96 8.93
CA LEU A 88 9.66 4.37 9.28
C LEU A 88 9.12 4.67 10.69
N ILE A 89 7.97 4.09 11.06
CA ILE A 89 7.40 4.24 12.39
C ILE A 89 8.36 3.70 13.46
N ASN A 90 8.97 2.54 13.23
CA ASN A 90 9.94 1.96 14.17
C ASN A 90 11.14 2.89 14.38
N GLU A 91 11.70 3.44 13.30
CA GLU A 91 12.83 4.38 13.38
C GLU A 91 12.44 5.68 14.10
N LEU A 92 11.28 6.25 13.81
CA LEU A 92 10.79 7.46 14.51
C LEU A 92 10.57 7.22 16.00
N VAL A 93 10.02 6.08 16.38
CA VAL A 93 9.85 5.68 17.77
C VAL A 93 11.21 5.45 18.45
N ALA A 94 12.16 4.83 17.77
CA ALA A 94 13.52 4.64 18.27
C ALA A 94 14.25 5.97 18.51
N LEU A 95 13.94 7.01 17.72
CA LEU A 95 14.41 8.39 17.94
C LEU A 95 13.69 9.11 19.11
N GLY A 96 12.71 8.47 19.74
CA GLY A 96 11.95 9.02 20.88
C GLY A 96 10.68 9.77 20.49
N ALA A 97 10.20 9.67 19.24
CA ALA A 97 8.92 10.25 18.84
C ALA A 97 7.76 9.42 19.39
N ASN A 98 6.68 10.08 19.81
CA ASN A 98 5.38 9.43 19.77
C ASN A 98 4.90 9.44 18.33
N VAL A 99 4.30 8.34 17.88
CA VAL A 99 3.71 8.26 16.54
C VAL A 99 2.21 8.05 16.63
N LEU A 100 1.46 8.86 15.91
CA LEU A 100 0.04 8.66 15.67
C LEU A 100 -0.15 8.20 14.23
N LEU A 101 -0.49 6.92 14.04
CA LEU A 101 -0.91 6.40 12.75
C LEU A 101 -2.42 6.59 12.57
N THR A 102 -2.83 7.09 11.41
CA THR A 102 -4.23 7.12 11.01
C THR A 102 -4.49 6.33 9.75
N THR A 103 -5.58 5.56 9.75
CA THR A 103 -6.02 4.75 8.61
C THR A 103 -7.49 4.96 8.30
N VAL A 104 -7.96 4.47 7.14
CA VAL A 104 -9.38 4.52 6.75
C VAL A 104 -10.08 3.19 7.01
N THR A 105 -9.42 2.06 6.75
CA THR A 105 -10.07 0.75 6.71
C THR A 105 -9.91 -0.03 8.02
N ARG A 106 -10.91 -0.88 8.35
CA ARG A 106 -10.84 -1.78 9.52
C ARG A 106 -9.65 -2.74 9.45
N THR A 107 -9.37 -3.27 8.27
CA THR A 107 -8.23 -4.19 8.05
C THR A 107 -6.88 -3.51 8.33
N SER A 108 -6.73 -2.24 7.92
CA SER A 108 -5.54 -1.45 8.29
C SER A 108 -5.45 -1.22 9.79
N ALA A 109 -6.58 -0.98 10.46
CA ALA A 109 -6.63 -0.80 11.91
C ALA A 109 -6.26 -2.08 12.69
N GLU A 110 -6.73 -3.25 12.22
CA GLU A 110 -6.39 -4.56 12.78
C GLU A 110 -4.89 -4.84 12.63
N LEU A 111 -4.34 -4.62 11.44
CA LEU A 111 -2.90 -4.71 11.19
C LEU A 111 -2.10 -3.78 12.11
N ALA A 112 -2.52 -2.51 12.23
CA ALA A 112 -1.87 -1.54 13.10
C ALA A 112 -1.91 -1.98 14.57
N GLY A 113 -3.02 -2.55 15.04
CA GLY A 113 -3.13 -3.10 16.39
C GLY A 113 -2.19 -4.27 16.68
N GLN A 114 -1.75 -4.99 15.65
CA GLN A 114 -0.82 -6.13 15.78
C GLN A 114 0.65 -5.74 15.60
N ARG A 115 0.95 -4.73 14.77
CA ARG A 115 2.31 -4.44 14.30
C ARG A 115 2.91 -3.12 14.78
N LEU A 116 2.13 -2.21 15.36
CA LEU A 116 2.69 -0.94 15.84
C LEU A 116 3.59 -1.17 17.08
N PRO A 117 4.78 -0.55 17.13
CA PRO A 117 5.66 -0.64 18.30
C PRO A 117 5.10 0.16 19.48
N GLU A 118 5.60 -0.13 20.69
CA GLU A 118 5.35 0.70 21.86
C GLU A 118 5.83 2.14 21.59
N GLY A 119 4.97 3.14 21.88
CA GLY A 119 5.22 4.55 21.53
C GLY A 119 4.46 4.99 20.26
N ALA A 120 4.01 4.06 19.44
CA ALA A 120 3.07 4.33 18.36
C ALA A 120 1.63 3.97 18.77
N ARG A 121 0.64 4.70 18.23
CA ARG A 121 -0.78 4.43 18.44
C ARG A 121 -1.58 4.65 17.18
N HIS A 122 -2.73 4.00 17.09
CA HIS A 122 -3.61 4.08 15.94
C HIS A 122 -4.95 4.76 16.27
N GLN A 123 -5.47 5.57 15.35
CA GLN A 123 -6.88 5.96 15.31
C GLN A 123 -7.39 6.03 13.86
N PHE A 124 -8.69 5.96 13.62
CA PHE A 124 -9.25 6.24 12.29
C PHE A 124 -9.13 7.73 11.96
N ILE A 125 -8.78 8.04 10.70
CA ILE A 125 -8.77 9.42 10.22
C ILE A 125 -10.19 10.03 10.31
N PRO A 126 -10.35 11.31 10.72
CA PRO A 126 -11.63 12.00 10.60
C PRO A 126 -12.10 12.10 9.14
N TYR A 127 -13.40 12.34 8.93
CA TYR A 127 -13.87 12.76 7.61
C TYR A 127 -13.27 14.12 7.22
N ASP A 128 -13.13 14.37 5.91
CA ASP A 128 -12.58 15.62 5.35
C ASP A 128 -13.55 16.79 5.56
N SER A 129 -13.63 17.27 6.80
CA SER A 129 -14.46 18.39 7.19
C SER A 129 -13.68 19.28 8.14
N PRO A 130 -13.67 20.60 7.92
CA PRO A 130 -13.02 21.54 8.84
C PRO A 130 -13.49 21.41 10.29
N VAL A 131 -14.71 20.92 10.53
CA VAL A 131 -15.25 20.75 11.88
C VAL A 131 -14.54 19.62 12.63
N PHE A 132 -14.39 18.47 11.99
CA PHE A 132 -13.83 17.26 12.60
C PHE A 132 -12.30 17.33 12.65
N LEU A 133 -11.68 17.82 11.57
CA LEU A 133 -10.23 18.02 11.51
C LEU A 133 -9.74 19.04 12.54
N ARG A 134 -10.52 20.10 12.80
CA ARG A 134 -10.20 21.03 13.88
C ARG A 134 -10.11 20.33 15.23
N ARG A 135 -11.14 19.55 15.61
CA ARG A 135 -11.15 18.78 16.88
C ARG A 135 -9.99 17.81 16.97
N PHE A 136 -9.74 17.06 15.89
CA PHE A 136 -8.63 16.12 15.80
C PHE A 136 -7.28 16.81 16.02
N LEU A 137 -7.02 17.89 15.29
CA LEU A 137 -5.76 18.60 15.38
C LEU A 137 -5.64 19.38 16.71
N ASP A 138 -6.74 19.83 17.32
CA ASP A 138 -6.72 20.49 18.63
C ASP A 138 -6.30 19.49 19.71
N HIS A 139 -6.89 18.29 19.67
CA HIS A 139 -6.57 17.24 20.61
C HIS A 139 -5.14 16.71 20.43
N TRP A 140 -4.78 16.32 19.20
CA TRP A 140 -3.51 15.66 18.94
C TRP A 140 -2.34 16.62 18.81
N SER A 141 -2.55 17.83 18.28
CA SER A 141 -1.53 18.87 18.12
C SER A 141 -0.16 18.28 17.71
N PRO A 142 -0.05 17.66 16.51
CA PRO A 142 1.17 17.01 16.07
C PRO A 142 2.24 18.06 15.73
N ASP A 143 3.49 17.70 16.00
CA ASP A 143 4.66 18.54 15.75
C ASP A 143 5.19 18.36 14.31
N LEU A 144 4.82 17.26 13.66
CA LEU A 144 5.09 16.94 12.25
C LEU A 144 3.93 16.10 11.71
N ALA A 145 3.45 16.41 10.50
CA ALA A 145 2.46 15.62 9.79
C ALA A 145 3.09 14.98 8.55
N LEU A 146 2.81 13.70 8.33
CA LEU A 146 3.21 12.91 7.17
C LEU A 146 1.96 12.32 6.52
N THR A 147 1.77 12.50 5.22
CA THR A 147 0.74 11.79 4.43
C THR A 147 1.42 10.86 3.42
N VAL A 148 0.78 9.75 3.09
CA VAL A 148 1.42 8.64 2.34
C VAL A 148 0.79 8.50 0.95
N GLU A 149 1.64 8.28 -0.06
CA GLU A 149 1.24 7.98 -1.45
C GLU A 149 0.35 9.04 -2.13
N SER A 150 -0.95 8.76 -2.31
CA SER A 150 -1.89 9.58 -3.10
C SER A 150 -3.03 10.15 -2.25
N GLU A 151 -2.90 10.18 -0.93
CA GLU A 151 -3.93 10.64 -0.01
C GLU A 151 -3.97 12.18 0.05
N VAL A 152 -4.62 12.78 -0.95
CA VAL A 152 -4.81 14.23 -1.09
C VAL A 152 -6.21 14.64 -0.61
N TRP A 153 -6.27 15.14 0.63
CA TRP A 153 -7.51 15.50 1.35
C TRP A 153 -7.55 17.02 1.57
N PRO A 154 -8.28 17.80 0.75
CA PRO A 154 -8.12 19.25 0.72
C PRO A 154 -8.39 19.96 2.04
N ALA A 155 -9.36 19.48 2.85
CA ALA A 155 -9.62 20.08 4.14
C ALA A 155 -8.53 19.74 5.17
N ALA A 156 -7.98 18.53 5.13
CA ALA A 156 -6.83 18.15 5.97
C ALA A 156 -5.59 18.98 5.63
N PHE A 157 -5.26 19.11 4.34
CA PHE A 157 -4.11 19.87 3.87
C PHE A 157 -4.20 21.34 4.29
N ASP A 158 -5.35 21.97 4.07
CA ASP A 158 -5.62 23.33 4.55
C ASP A 158 -5.52 23.41 6.09
N ALA A 159 -6.13 22.50 6.83
CA ALA A 159 -6.14 22.54 8.29
C ALA A 159 -4.73 22.40 8.91
N VAL A 160 -3.86 21.59 8.32
CA VAL A 160 -2.46 21.43 8.72
C VAL A 160 -1.68 22.72 8.42
N LYS A 161 -1.81 23.27 7.20
CA LYS A 161 -1.13 24.50 6.79
C LYS A 161 -1.51 25.69 7.67
N GLN A 162 -2.80 25.85 7.97
CA GLN A 162 -3.31 26.95 8.80
C GLN A 162 -2.79 26.91 10.25
N ARG A 163 -2.31 25.76 10.73
CA ARG A 163 -1.70 25.61 12.05
C ARG A 163 -0.17 25.74 12.03
N GLY A 164 0.43 25.92 10.86
CA GLY A 164 1.88 25.98 10.71
C GLY A 164 2.59 24.67 11.08
N ILE A 165 1.87 23.54 11.04
CA ILE A 165 2.44 22.23 11.29
C ILE A 165 3.25 21.83 10.05
N PRO A 166 4.53 21.48 10.18
CA PRO A 166 5.30 21.00 9.05
C PRO A 166 4.66 19.76 8.42
N PHE A 167 4.53 19.76 7.10
CA PHE A 167 3.74 18.75 6.38
C PHE A 167 4.49 18.16 5.20
N VAL A 168 4.69 16.83 5.24
CA VAL A 168 5.47 16.10 4.23
C VAL A 168 4.62 15.03 3.58
N LEU A 169 4.68 14.95 2.25
CA LEU A 169 4.19 13.80 1.50
C LEU A 169 5.31 12.77 1.39
N ILE A 170 5.12 11.58 1.96
CA ILE A 170 6.09 10.47 1.90
C ILE A 170 5.62 9.40 0.92
N ASN A 171 6.59 8.77 0.25
CA ASN A 171 6.32 7.77 -0.80
C ASN A 171 5.35 8.30 -1.86
N GLY A 172 5.43 9.60 -2.18
CA GLY A 172 4.49 10.34 -2.99
C GLY A 172 4.35 9.74 -4.39
N ARG A 173 3.10 9.48 -4.77
CA ARG A 173 2.76 8.92 -6.07
C ARG A 173 1.51 9.61 -6.59
N LEU A 174 1.46 9.85 -7.89
CA LEU A 174 0.25 10.40 -8.50
C LEU A 174 0.06 9.85 -9.90
N SER A 175 -1.06 9.16 -10.11
CA SER A 175 -1.42 8.64 -11.44
C SER A 175 -1.55 9.77 -12.45
N ALA A 176 -1.29 9.49 -13.73
CA ALA A 176 -1.48 10.47 -14.81
C ALA A 176 -2.91 11.01 -14.87
N LYS A 177 -3.91 10.15 -14.58
CA LYS A 177 -5.32 10.53 -14.48
C LYS A 177 -5.56 11.50 -13.33
N SER A 178 -5.03 11.20 -12.13
CA SER A 178 -5.17 12.07 -10.96
C SER A 178 -4.48 13.41 -11.17
N ALA A 179 -3.27 13.42 -11.75
CA ALA A 179 -2.55 14.65 -12.07
C ALA A 179 -3.33 15.53 -13.07
N ARG A 180 -3.90 14.91 -14.11
CA ARG A 180 -4.77 15.60 -15.07
C ARG A 180 -6.02 16.17 -14.39
N ASN A 181 -6.66 15.42 -13.49
CA ASN A 181 -7.84 15.90 -12.78
C ASN A 181 -7.53 17.16 -11.95
N TRP A 182 -6.41 17.16 -11.23
CA TRP A 182 -5.97 18.34 -10.46
C TRP A 182 -5.61 19.53 -11.35
N SER A 183 -5.10 19.28 -12.56
CA SER A 183 -4.79 20.35 -13.52
C SER A 183 -6.02 21.11 -14.04
N PHE A 184 -7.23 20.53 -13.94
CA PHE A 184 -8.48 21.24 -14.31
C PHE A 184 -8.93 22.29 -13.28
N ILE A 185 -8.37 22.27 -12.07
CA ILE A 185 -8.65 23.25 -11.00
C ILE A 185 -7.33 23.88 -10.52
N PRO A 186 -6.57 24.55 -11.42
CA PRO A 186 -5.15 24.83 -11.21
C PRO A 186 -4.86 25.66 -9.96
N ALA A 187 -5.69 26.66 -9.64
CA ALA A 187 -5.49 27.46 -8.42
C ALA A 187 -5.71 26.62 -7.14
N ALA A 188 -6.72 25.75 -7.11
CA ALA A 188 -6.96 24.87 -5.97
C ALA A 188 -5.91 23.76 -5.87
N GLY A 189 -5.49 23.18 -7.00
CA GLY A 189 -4.37 22.24 -7.06
C GLY A 189 -3.09 22.87 -6.51
N ALA A 190 -2.68 24.01 -7.07
CA ALA A 190 -1.49 24.75 -6.63
C ALA A 190 -1.51 25.05 -5.13
N TYR A 191 -2.66 25.48 -4.59
CA TYR A 191 -2.80 25.71 -3.16
C TYR A 191 -2.65 24.42 -2.34
N VAL A 192 -3.38 23.35 -2.70
CA VAL A 192 -3.37 22.09 -1.94
C VAL A 192 -1.98 21.47 -1.95
N PHE A 193 -1.36 21.30 -3.12
CA PHE A 193 0.00 20.73 -3.18
C PHE A 193 1.07 21.69 -2.64
N GLY A 194 0.83 23.00 -2.69
CA GLY A 194 1.66 24.01 -2.04
C GLY A 194 1.55 24.04 -0.50
N CYS A 195 0.60 23.32 0.09
CA CYS A 195 0.55 23.13 1.55
C CYS A 195 1.68 22.22 2.05
N LEU A 196 2.30 21.42 1.19
CA LEU A 196 3.39 20.50 1.52
C LEU A 196 4.72 21.27 1.57
N ASP A 197 5.45 21.13 2.68
CA ASP A 197 6.79 21.69 2.84
C ASP A 197 7.85 20.82 2.14
N LEU A 198 7.55 19.53 1.97
CA LEU A 198 8.39 18.57 1.24
C LEU A 198 7.52 17.46 0.64
N CYS A 199 7.88 17.03 -0.55
CA CYS A 199 7.33 15.85 -1.19
C CYS A 199 8.46 14.87 -1.52
N LEU A 200 8.34 13.64 -1.06
CA LEU A 200 9.28 12.56 -1.29
C LEU A 200 8.66 11.57 -2.27
N ALA A 201 8.90 11.78 -3.57
CA ALA A 201 8.27 11.01 -4.63
C ALA A 201 8.93 9.62 -4.83
N GLN A 202 8.14 8.66 -5.30
CA GLN A 202 8.62 7.29 -5.58
C GLN A 202 9.52 7.19 -6.81
N SER A 203 9.28 8.05 -7.81
CA SER A 203 9.97 8.06 -9.09
C SER A 203 10.09 9.48 -9.63
N GLU A 204 11.03 9.70 -10.55
CA GLU A 204 11.19 11.00 -11.23
C GLU A 204 9.89 11.45 -11.91
N ALA A 205 9.19 10.53 -12.58
CA ALA A 205 7.92 10.83 -13.24
C ALA A 205 6.81 11.24 -12.27
N ASP A 206 6.78 10.69 -11.06
CA ASP A 206 5.86 11.14 -10.01
C ASP A 206 6.30 12.51 -9.47
N GLY A 207 7.60 12.72 -9.28
CA GLY A 207 8.17 13.99 -8.85
C GLY A 207 7.86 15.13 -9.80
N GLU A 208 8.00 14.93 -11.11
CA GLU A 208 7.62 15.91 -12.15
C GLU A 208 6.14 16.29 -12.09
N ARG A 209 5.25 15.31 -11.93
CA ARG A 209 3.80 15.59 -11.79
C ARG A 209 3.49 16.38 -10.53
N LEU A 210 4.12 16.04 -9.41
CA LEU A 210 3.90 16.71 -8.12
C LEU A 210 4.45 18.15 -8.15
N LYS A 211 5.62 18.38 -8.76
CA LYS A 211 6.15 19.72 -9.04
C LYS A 211 5.18 20.54 -9.89
N ALA A 212 4.67 19.96 -10.98
CA ALA A 212 3.74 20.63 -11.88
C ALA A 212 2.40 21.03 -11.22
N LEU A 213 2.03 20.39 -10.11
CA LEU A 213 0.81 20.67 -9.37
C LEU A 213 0.98 21.67 -8.22
N GLY A 214 2.21 22.12 -7.93
CA GLY A 214 2.48 23.17 -6.95
C GLY A 214 3.35 22.75 -5.76
N CYS A 215 3.84 21.51 -5.69
CA CYS A 215 4.82 21.13 -4.67
C CYS A 215 6.12 21.93 -4.86
N ARG A 216 6.50 22.74 -3.86
CA ARG A 216 7.68 23.63 -3.94
C ARG A 216 9.00 22.87 -3.87
N ARG A 217 9.07 21.89 -2.97
CA ARG A 217 10.24 21.04 -2.76
C ARG A 217 9.89 19.59 -2.99
N VAL A 218 10.58 18.95 -3.94
CA VAL A 218 10.35 17.55 -4.30
C VAL A 218 11.68 16.84 -4.46
N ASP A 219 11.89 15.83 -3.62
CA ASP A 219 13.04 14.92 -3.65
C ASP A 219 12.53 13.51 -4.04
N VAL A 220 13.41 12.66 -4.59
CA VAL A 220 13.05 11.32 -5.07
C VAL A 220 13.90 10.27 -4.34
N PRO A 221 13.62 9.97 -3.06
CA PRO A 221 14.40 9.00 -2.29
C PRO A 221 14.14 7.55 -2.74
N GLY A 222 13.18 7.30 -3.64
CA GLY A 222 12.77 5.96 -4.06
C GLY A 222 11.51 5.50 -3.33
N ASN A 223 11.22 4.20 -3.41
CA ASN A 223 9.96 3.64 -2.95
C ASN A 223 10.14 2.83 -1.66
N LEU A 224 9.48 3.27 -0.58
CA LEU A 224 9.53 2.61 0.74
C LEU A 224 9.08 1.14 0.70
N LYS A 225 8.30 0.73 -0.32
CA LYS A 225 7.87 -0.66 -0.48
C LYS A 225 9.02 -1.64 -0.70
N PHE A 226 10.18 -1.19 -1.18
CA PHE A 226 11.37 -2.03 -1.30
C PHE A 226 12.05 -2.32 0.04
N ASP A 227 11.90 -1.41 1.02
CA ASP A 227 12.45 -1.56 2.37
C ASP A 227 11.50 -2.25 3.34
N ALA A 228 10.25 -2.53 2.91
CA ALA A 228 9.30 -3.28 3.72
C ALA A 228 9.78 -4.73 3.92
N GLU A 229 9.57 -5.25 5.12
CA GLU A 229 9.76 -6.67 5.38
C GLU A 229 8.79 -7.50 4.52
N PRO A 230 9.24 -8.66 3.99
CA PRO A 230 8.34 -9.59 3.34
C PRO A 230 7.16 -9.96 4.25
N PRO A 231 5.96 -10.18 3.71
CA PRO A 231 4.82 -10.60 4.50
C PRO A 231 5.14 -11.90 5.25
N ALA A 232 4.63 -12.02 6.48
CA ALA A 232 4.89 -13.18 7.32
C ALA A 232 4.41 -14.47 6.65
N ALA A 233 5.25 -15.50 6.75
CA ALA A 233 4.93 -16.88 6.41
C ALA A 233 5.27 -17.71 7.65
N PRO A 234 4.28 -18.02 8.52
CA PRO A 234 4.55 -18.84 9.71
C PRO A 234 5.21 -20.16 9.29
N ALA A 235 6.37 -20.47 9.86
CA ALA A 235 7.18 -21.61 9.43
C ALA A 235 6.43 -22.94 9.58
N GLU A 236 5.58 -23.07 10.60
CA GLU A 236 4.74 -24.24 10.84
C GLU A 236 3.68 -24.41 9.74
N ASP A 237 2.93 -23.34 9.41
CA ASP A 237 1.95 -23.37 8.31
C ASP A 237 2.63 -23.65 6.95
N GLN A 238 3.80 -23.07 6.72
CA GLN A 238 4.56 -23.29 5.48
C GLN A 238 5.03 -24.74 5.37
N ALA A 239 5.53 -25.31 6.46
CA ALA A 239 5.94 -26.71 6.52
C ALA A 239 4.74 -27.66 6.33
N GLU A 240 3.60 -27.34 6.93
CA GLU A 240 2.35 -28.09 6.79
C GLU A 240 1.89 -28.14 5.33
N ILE A 241 1.72 -26.97 4.70
CA ILE A 241 1.27 -26.88 3.31
C ILE A 241 2.28 -27.56 2.39
N ASN A 242 3.59 -27.35 2.58
CA ASN A 242 4.60 -28.02 1.77
C ASN A 242 4.55 -29.55 1.92
N ARG A 243 4.28 -30.07 3.12
CA ARG A 243 4.13 -31.51 3.36
C ARG A 243 2.90 -32.08 2.67
N GLN A 244 1.77 -31.38 2.71
CA GLN A 244 0.54 -31.82 2.04
C GLN A 244 0.70 -31.84 0.51
N ILE A 245 1.38 -30.84 -0.06
CA ILE A 245 1.60 -30.78 -1.50
C ILE A 245 2.71 -31.74 -1.96
N GLY A 246 3.75 -31.98 -1.14
CA GLY A 246 4.85 -32.88 -1.46
C GLY A 246 5.74 -32.36 -2.60
N GLU A 247 6.08 -33.22 -3.57
CA GLU A 247 6.86 -32.85 -4.77
C GLU A 247 5.98 -32.39 -5.95
N ARG A 248 4.66 -32.39 -5.74
CA ARG A 248 3.68 -32.05 -6.77
C ARG A 248 3.93 -30.66 -7.35
N PRO A 249 3.93 -30.51 -8.69
CA PRO A 249 3.98 -29.21 -9.36
C PRO A 249 2.85 -28.31 -8.89
N ARG A 250 3.14 -27.02 -8.73
CA ARG A 250 2.17 -26.03 -8.26
C ARG A 250 2.46 -24.66 -8.83
N TRP A 251 1.45 -23.82 -8.85
CA TRP A 251 1.56 -22.41 -9.17
C TRP A 251 0.48 -21.62 -8.44
N LEU A 252 0.67 -20.30 -8.33
CA LEU A 252 -0.25 -19.41 -7.63
C LEU A 252 -0.90 -18.43 -8.61
N ALA A 253 -2.20 -18.24 -8.49
CA ALA A 253 -2.89 -17.06 -8.98
C ALA A 253 -3.21 -16.15 -7.79
N ALA A 254 -2.42 -15.10 -7.64
CA ALA A 254 -2.45 -14.21 -6.49
C ALA A 254 -3.25 -12.95 -6.78
N LEU A 255 -4.10 -12.56 -5.84
CA LEU A 255 -4.82 -11.30 -5.81
C LEU A 255 -5.70 -11.08 -7.07
N THR A 256 -6.35 -12.14 -7.55
CA THR A 256 -7.22 -12.12 -8.73
C THR A 256 -8.47 -11.27 -8.54
N HIS A 257 -9.01 -10.77 -9.65
CA HIS A 257 -10.23 -9.98 -9.74
C HIS A 257 -11.26 -10.64 -10.68
N PRO A 258 -12.53 -10.19 -10.66
CA PRO A 258 -13.53 -10.68 -11.61
C PRO A 258 -13.03 -10.63 -13.06
N GLY A 259 -13.22 -11.71 -13.81
CA GLY A 259 -12.70 -11.90 -15.17
C GLY A 259 -11.32 -12.56 -15.21
N GLU A 260 -10.48 -12.40 -14.18
CA GLU A 260 -9.18 -13.08 -14.10
C GLU A 260 -9.30 -14.48 -13.49
N ASP A 261 -10.25 -14.69 -12.57
CA ASP A 261 -10.52 -16.01 -11.99
C ASP A 261 -10.90 -17.03 -13.08
N GLU A 262 -11.76 -16.62 -14.03
CA GLU A 262 -12.18 -17.45 -15.15
C GLU A 262 -11.01 -17.80 -16.09
N ALA A 263 -10.15 -16.82 -16.38
CA ALA A 263 -8.98 -17.03 -17.22
C ALA A 263 -7.95 -17.95 -16.57
N VAL A 264 -7.70 -17.77 -15.26
CA VAL A 264 -6.84 -18.64 -14.46
C VAL A 264 -7.36 -20.07 -14.45
N LEU A 265 -8.65 -20.27 -14.21
CA LEU A 265 -9.25 -21.60 -14.19
C LEU A 265 -9.25 -22.26 -15.58
N ALA A 266 -9.46 -21.49 -16.65
CA ALA A 266 -9.34 -22.00 -18.01
C ALA A 266 -7.90 -22.42 -18.34
N ALA A 267 -6.91 -21.61 -17.95
CA ALA A 267 -5.50 -21.96 -18.11
C ALA A 267 -5.13 -23.21 -17.29
N HIS A 268 -5.64 -23.33 -16.07
CA HIS A 268 -5.38 -24.48 -15.22
C HIS A 268 -5.97 -25.78 -15.79
N LEU A 269 -7.20 -25.75 -16.31
CA LEU A 269 -7.81 -26.91 -16.98
C LEU A 269 -6.95 -27.41 -18.15
N LYS A 270 -6.47 -26.50 -18.99
CA LYS A 270 -5.58 -26.85 -20.10
C LYS A 270 -4.27 -27.48 -19.63
N LEU A 271 -3.69 -26.96 -18.55
CA LEU A 271 -2.47 -27.53 -17.96
C LEU A 271 -2.69 -28.93 -17.36
N LEU A 272 -3.88 -29.21 -16.83
CA LEU A 272 -4.23 -30.52 -16.27
C LEU A 272 -4.28 -31.64 -17.32
N GLU A 273 -4.49 -31.31 -18.61
CA GLU A 273 -4.43 -32.27 -19.71
C GLU A 273 -3.04 -32.91 -19.85
N GLU A 274 -1.98 -32.13 -19.60
CA GLU A 274 -0.59 -32.57 -19.66
C GLU A 274 -0.04 -32.97 -18.28
N ARG A 275 -0.58 -32.38 -17.20
CA ARG A 275 -0.14 -32.58 -15.81
C ARG A 275 -1.34 -32.82 -14.89
N PRO A 276 -1.88 -34.05 -14.83
CA PRO A 276 -3.05 -34.35 -14.02
C PRO A 276 -2.85 -34.09 -12.52
N ASP A 277 -1.59 -34.09 -12.07
CA ASP A 277 -1.17 -33.77 -10.72
C ASP A 277 -0.82 -32.29 -10.53
N LEU A 278 -1.14 -31.35 -11.41
CA LEU A 278 -0.84 -29.93 -11.15
C LEU A 278 -1.76 -29.36 -10.06
N LEU A 279 -1.22 -28.63 -9.07
CA LEU A 279 -2.01 -27.88 -8.09
C LEU A 279 -2.07 -26.38 -8.44
N LEU A 280 -3.26 -25.80 -8.45
CA LEU A 280 -3.44 -24.35 -8.45
C LEU A 280 -3.70 -23.87 -7.01
N LEU A 281 -2.85 -22.97 -6.53
CA LEU A 281 -3.17 -22.12 -5.37
C LEU A 281 -3.89 -20.87 -5.91
N LEU A 282 -5.12 -20.61 -5.48
CA LEU A 282 -5.91 -19.47 -5.95
C LEU A 282 -6.24 -18.55 -4.78
N ALA A 283 -5.88 -17.27 -4.87
CA ALA A 283 -6.14 -16.29 -3.82
C ALA A 283 -6.81 -15.03 -4.41
N PRO A 284 -8.14 -14.89 -4.31
CA PRO A 284 -8.81 -13.68 -4.79
C PRO A 284 -8.40 -12.46 -3.96
N ARG A 285 -8.36 -11.28 -4.59
CA ARG A 285 -8.00 -10.03 -3.88
C ARG A 285 -8.90 -9.74 -2.69
N HIS A 286 -10.17 -10.14 -2.79
CA HIS A 286 -11.18 -9.93 -1.77
C HIS A 286 -11.71 -11.28 -1.27
N PRO A 287 -11.39 -11.69 -0.04
CA PRO A 287 -11.90 -12.95 0.54
C PRO A 287 -13.43 -13.06 0.58
N ALA A 288 -14.15 -11.93 0.57
CA ALA A 288 -15.62 -11.93 0.45
C ALA A 288 -16.13 -12.58 -0.85
N ARG A 289 -15.28 -12.78 -1.87
CA ARG A 289 -15.59 -13.49 -3.11
C ARG A 289 -15.30 -14.99 -3.05
N ALA A 290 -14.90 -15.52 -1.90
CA ALA A 290 -14.49 -16.92 -1.78
C ALA A 290 -15.58 -17.90 -2.23
N ASP A 291 -16.84 -17.66 -1.85
CA ASP A 291 -17.94 -18.54 -2.24
C ASP A 291 -18.23 -18.46 -3.75
N GLU A 292 -18.19 -17.26 -4.33
CA GLU A 292 -18.32 -17.05 -5.78
C GLU A 292 -17.24 -17.83 -6.55
N VAL A 293 -15.98 -17.70 -6.14
CA VAL A 293 -14.84 -18.38 -6.76
C VAL A 293 -14.92 -19.89 -6.55
N ALA A 294 -15.32 -20.35 -5.35
CA ALA A 294 -15.50 -21.77 -5.07
C ALA A 294 -16.54 -22.42 -5.99
N GLU A 295 -17.66 -21.74 -6.24
CA GLU A 295 -18.66 -22.23 -7.18
C GLU A 295 -18.14 -22.23 -8.63
N MET A 296 -17.33 -21.25 -9.04
CA MET A 296 -16.67 -21.26 -10.36
C MET A 296 -15.73 -22.45 -10.54
N VAL A 297 -15.01 -22.85 -9.49
CA VAL A 297 -14.13 -24.03 -9.48
C VAL A 297 -14.95 -25.30 -9.64
N LYS A 298 -15.98 -25.48 -8.80
CA LYS A 298 -16.85 -26.67 -8.83
C LYS A 298 -17.62 -26.81 -10.15
N ALA A 299 -18.10 -25.70 -10.71
CA ALA A 299 -18.81 -25.70 -12.00
C ALA A 299 -17.95 -26.22 -13.17
N ARG A 300 -16.63 -26.20 -13.01
CA ARG A 300 -15.66 -26.76 -13.96
C ARG A 300 -15.26 -28.20 -13.66
N GLY A 301 -15.87 -28.83 -12.66
CA GLY A 301 -15.58 -30.21 -12.25
C GLY A 301 -14.24 -30.38 -11.53
N LEU A 302 -13.63 -29.28 -11.05
CA LEU A 302 -12.36 -29.32 -10.33
C LEU A 302 -12.58 -29.62 -8.85
N HIS A 303 -11.71 -30.45 -8.27
CA HIS A 303 -11.69 -30.71 -6.84
C HIS A 303 -11.08 -29.54 -6.07
N LEU A 304 -11.82 -29.03 -5.08
CA LEU A 304 -11.49 -27.83 -4.32
C LEU A 304 -11.24 -28.16 -2.84
N ALA A 305 -10.20 -27.56 -2.26
CA ALA A 305 -10.03 -27.42 -0.81
C ALA A 305 -9.89 -25.94 -0.44
N ARG A 306 -10.43 -25.54 0.71
CA ARG A 306 -10.48 -24.15 1.19
C ARG A 306 -9.69 -23.95 2.47
N ARG A 307 -8.82 -22.93 2.48
CA ARG A 307 -8.01 -22.54 3.64
C ARG A 307 -8.88 -22.14 4.84
N SER A 308 -9.91 -21.33 4.62
CA SER A 308 -10.79 -20.83 5.69
C SER A 308 -11.59 -21.92 6.40
N LEU A 309 -11.78 -23.08 5.75
CA LEU A 309 -12.49 -24.23 6.31
C LEU A 309 -11.54 -25.26 6.93
N GLY A 310 -10.23 -25.04 6.86
CA GLY A 310 -9.23 -25.99 7.35
C GLY A 310 -9.19 -27.30 6.56
N GLU A 311 -9.64 -27.28 5.30
CA GLU A 311 -9.66 -28.47 4.45
C GLU A 311 -8.22 -28.82 4.01
N PRO A 312 -7.80 -30.09 4.12
CA PRO A 312 -6.46 -30.50 3.72
C PRO A 312 -6.32 -30.51 2.20
N ILE A 313 -5.11 -30.26 1.71
CA ILE A 313 -4.72 -30.54 0.34
C ILE A 313 -4.45 -32.04 0.23
N ASP A 314 -5.39 -32.77 -0.36
CA ASP A 314 -5.26 -34.20 -0.62
C ASP A 314 -4.79 -34.48 -2.07
N PRO A 315 -4.52 -35.75 -2.44
CA PRO A 315 -4.09 -36.09 -3.79
C PRO A 315 -5.11 -35.78 -4.90
N GLN A 316 -6.40 -35.63 -4.57
CA GLN A 316 -7.45 -35.31 -5.55
C GLN A 316 -7.64 -33.81 -5.74
N THR A 317 -7.25 -33.00 -4.74
CA THR A 317 -7.40 -31.55 -4.73
C THR A 317 -6.70 -30.95 -5.95
N GLN A 318 -7.40 -30.24 -6.83
CA GLN A 318 -6.81 -29.57 -7.99
C GLN A 318 -6.65 -28.07 -7.77
N VAL A 319 -7.54 -27.48 -6.96
CA VAL A 319 -7.49 -26.08 -6.57
C VAL A 319 -7.49 -25.98 -5.05
N TYR A 320 -6.54 -25.22 -4.50
CA TYR A 320 -6.54 -24.81 -3.11
C TYR A 320 -6.83 -23.31 -3.02
N LEU A 321 -7.96 -22.95 -2.42
CA LEU A 321 -8.43 -21.57 -2.32
C LEU A 321 -7.93 -20.93 -1.02
N GLY A 322 -7.02 -19.97 -1.16
CA GLY A 322 -6.55 -19.08 -0.09
C GLY A 322 -7.53 -17.93 0.12
N ASP A 323 -8.56 -18.15 0.93
CA ASP A 323 -9.66 -17.22 1.20
C ASP A 323 -9.60 -16.54 2.58
N THR A 324 -8.39 -16.28 3.06
CA THR A 324 -8.11 -15.64 4.35
C THR A 324 -7.29 -14.36 4.17
N LEU A 325 -7.40 -13.43 5.12
CA LEU A 325 -6.65 -12.18 5.09
C LEU A 325 -5.25 -12.36 5.68
N GLY A 326 -4.25 -11.73 5.07
CA GLY A 326 -2.89 -11.66 5.62
C GLY A 326 -1.98 -12.87 5.34
N GLU A 327 -2.46 -13.91 4.64
CA GLU A 327 -1.68 -15.14 4.38
C GLU A 327 -0.93 -15.14 3.03
N MET A 328 -0.80 -14.00 2.35
CA MET A 328 -0.10 -13.95 1.05
C MET A 328 1.37 -14.34 1.14
N GLY A 329 2.05 -14.04 2.27
CA GLY A 329 3.43 -14.47 2.48
C GLY A 329 3.59 -15.98 2.46
N LEU A 330 2.67 -16.69 3.12
CA LEU A 330 2.58 -18.14 3.07
C LEU A 330 2.39 -18.64 1.63
N LEU A 331 1.42 -18.10 0.89
CA LEU A 331 1.10 -18.55 -0.47
C LEU A 331 2.23 -18.30 -1.47
N TYR A 332 2.89 -17.14 -1.41
CA TYR A 332 4.08 -16.89 -2.22
C TYR A 332 5.22 -17.86 -1.85
N GLY A 333 5.48 -18.01 -0.55
CA GLY A 333 6.55 -18.86 -0.04
C GLY A 333 6.41 -20.34 -0.39
N VAL A 334 5.22 -20.83 -0.75
CA VAL A 334 5.00 -22.23 -1.17
C VAL A 334 4.77 -22.39 -2.67
N SER A 335 4.64 -21.33 -3.47
CA SER A 335 4.19 -21.45 -4.87
C SER A 335 5.33 -21.58 -5.90
N GLY A 336 6.41 -20.83 -5.72
CA GLY A 336 7.56 -20.78 -6.63
C GLY A 336 7.33 -20.06 -7.97
N VAL A 337 6.11 -20.04 -8.50
CA VAL A 337 5.64 -19.27 -9.66
C VAL A 337 4.27 -18.70 -9.36
N ALA A 338 4.05 -17.40 -9.63
CA ALA A 338 2.76 -16.75 -9.44
C ALA A 338 2.37 -15.85 -10.61
N PHE A 339 1.12 -15.99 -11.06
CA PHE A 339 0.42 -14.94 -11.76
C PHE A 339 -0.09 -13.90 -10.76
N LEU A 340 0.29 -12.63 -10.96
CA LEU A 340 -0.19 -11.51 -10.16
C LEU A 340 -1.38 -10.84 -10.84
N GLY A 341 -2.55 -10.98 -10.21
CA GLY A 341 -3.81 -10.42 -10.67
C GLY A 341 -3.88 -8.89 -10.63
N GLY A 342 -5.05 -8.37 -10.99
CA GLY A 342 -5.30 -6.97 -11.28
C GLY A 342 -4.58 -6.47 -12.53
N SER A 343 -3.92 -7.35 -13.28
CA SER A 343 -3.00 -7.02 -14.37
C SER A 343 -3.59 -7.30 -15.76
N PHE A 344 -4.68 -8.06 -15.85
CA PHE A 344 -5.57 -8.11 -17.03
C PHE A 344 -6.87 -7.32 -16.80
N ALA A 345 -7.32 -7.22 -15.55
CA ALA A 345 -8.46 -6.37 -15.17
C ALA A 345 -8.07 -4.87 -15.14
N ASP A 346 -9.07 -3.97 -15.20
CA ASP A 346 -8.86 -2.52 -15.07
C ASP A 346 -8.68 -2.08 -13.61
N VAL A 347 -7.79 -2.77 -12.90
CA VAL A 347 -7.47 -2.54 -11.48
C VAL A 347 -6.14 -1.81 -11.36
N GLY A 348 -5.19 -2.14 -12.23
CA GLY A 348 -3.94 -1.43 -12.38
C GLY A 348 -2.71 -2.19 -11.87
N GLY A 349 -2.82 -3.50 -11.61
CA GLY A 349 -1.77 -4.38 -11.12
C GLY A 349 -1.56 -4.26 -9.60
N HIS A 350 -1.20 -5.36 -8.95
CA HIS A 350 -0.78 -5.35 -7.54
C HIS A 350 0.74 -5.14 -7.42
N ASN A 351 1.24 -4.97 -6.21
CA ASN A 351 2.66 -4.75 -5.97
C ASN A 351 3.46 -6.07 -6.15
N PRO A 352 4.44 -6.13 -7.08
CA PRO A 352 5.23 -7.34 -7.30
C PRO A 352 6.33 -7.57 -6.25
N VAL A 353 6.66 -6.57 -5.42
CA VAL A 353 7.82 -6.62 -4.52
C VAL A 353 7.72 -7.76 -3.50
N GLU A 354 6.55 -8.01 -2.92
CA GLU A 354 6.36 -9.07 -1.92
C GLU A 354 6.63 -10.46 -2.51
N ALA A 355 6.12 -10.72 -3.73
CA ALA A 355 6.33 -11.98 -4.44
C ALA A 355 7.81 -12.17 -4.80
N ALA A 356 8.46 -11.11 -5.31
CA ALA A 356 9.89 -11.14 -5.66
C ALA A 356 10.77 -11.38 -4.42
N ALA A 357 10.45 -10.75 -3.28
CA ALA A 357 11.19 -10.92 -2.03
C ALA A 357 11.06 -12.32 -1.42
N LEU A 358 10.04 -13.09 -1.81
CA LEU A 358 9.80 -14.48 -1.42
C LEU A 358 10.16 -15.47 -2.54
N ASP A 359 11.13 -15.12 -3.40
CA ASP A 359 11.67 -15.96 -4.47
C ASP A 359 10.60 -16.53 -5.43
N THR A 360 9.46 -15.83 -5.57
CA THR A 360 8.38 -16.24 -6.46
C THR A 360 8.59 -15.64 -7.85
N VAL A 361 8.61 -16.48 -8.88
CA VAL A 361 8.70 -16.02 -10.26
C VAL A 361 7.37 -15.39 -10.67
N ILE A 362 7.42 -14.17 -11.23
CA ILE A 362 6.23 -13.36 -11.49
C ILE A 362 5.81 -13.46 -12.94
N VAL A 363 4.52 -13.70 -13.15
CA VAL A 363 3.81 -13.54 -14.42
C VAL A 363 2.74 -12.48 -14.23
N SER A 364 2.57 -11.56 -15.18
CA SER A 364 1.53 -10.53 -15.12
C SER A 364 1.00 -10.17 -16.49
N GLY A 365 -0.23 -9.66 -16.54
CA GLY A 365 -0.77 -8.95 -17.70
C GLY A 365 -0.16 -7.56 -17.90
N PRO A 366 -0.63 -6.80 -18.91
CA PRO A 366 -0.02 -5.53 -19.30
C PRO A 366 -0.52 -4.33 -18.46
N LYS A 367 -1.66 -4.46 -17.75
CA LYS A 367 -2.34 -3.36 -17.07
C LYS A 367 -1.81 -3.13 -15.66
N VAL A 368 -0.60 -2.58 -15.56
CA VAL A 368 0.09 -2.35 -14.27
C VAL A 368 0.39 -0.88 -13.88
N PRO A 369 -0.46 0.13 -14.17
CA PRO A 369 -0.20 1.53 -13.78
C PRO A 369 0.06 1.77 -12.28
N ASN A 370 -0.32 0.83 -11.39
CA ASN A 370 -0.10 0.91 -9.94
C ASN A 370 1.33 0.68 -9.49
N ALA A 371 2.06 -0.16 -10.21
CA ALA A 371 3.47 -0.46 -9.92
C ALA A 371 4.31 -0.41 -11.21
N ARG A 372 3.90 0.44 -12.17
CA ARG A 372 4.50 0.50 -13.51
C ARG A 372 6.03 0.62 -13.51
N PRO A 373 6.67 1.48 -12.67
CA PRO A 373 8.13 1.54 -12.64
C PRO A 373 8.75 0.19 -12.27
N VAL A 374 8.20 -0.50 -11.26
CA VAL A 374 8.72 -1.78 -10.79
C VAL A 374 8.52 -2.88 -11.83
N TYR A 375 7.31 -3.00 -12.38
CA TYR A 375 7.03 -3.97 -13.45
C TYR A 375 7.89 -3.74 -14.69
N ARG A 376 8.12 -2.48 -15.09
CA ARG A 376 9.00 -2.17 -16.22
C ARG A 376 10.41 -2.69 -15.98
N SER A 377 11.00 -2.39 -14.82
CA SER A 377 12.33 -2.90 -14.46
C SER A 377 12.37 -4.43 -14.48
N LEU A 378 11.33 -5.08 -13.93
CA LEU A 378 11.24 -6.54 -13.92
C LEU A 378 11.10 -7.13 -15.33
N TRP A 379 10.34 -6.51 -16.23
CA TRP A 379 10.20 -6.97 -17.62
C TRP A 379 11.47 -6.76 -18.43
N GLU A 380 12.10 -5.59 -18.31
CA GLU A 380 13.32 -5.23 -19.05
C GLU A 380 14.52 -6.11 -18.64
N ALA A 381 14.61 -6.49 -17.37
CA ALA A 381 15.64 -7.40 -16.87
C ALA A 381 15.32 -8.89 -17.10
N GLY A 382 14.15 -9.22 -17.68
CA GLY A 382 13.70 -10.59 -17.81
C GLY A 382 13.38 -11.27 -16.47
N ALA A 383 13.22 -10.52 -15.40
CA ALA A 383 12.91 -10.99 -14.04
C ALA A 383 11.43 -11.38 -13.85
N SER A 384 10.56 -11.00 -14.78
CA SER A 384 9.14 -11.40 -14.82
C SER A 384 8.65 -11.54 -16.26
N LEU A 385 7.57 -12.31 -16.46
CA LEU A 385 6.92 -12.43 -17.77
C LEU A 385 5.72 -11.49 -17.87
N ARG A 386 5.70 -10.69 -18.94
CA ARG A 386 4.53 -9.95 -19.37
C ARG A 386 3.78 -10.77 -20.41
N LEU A 387 2.52 -11.06 -20.14
CA LEU A 387 1.58 -11.60 -21.11
C LEU A 387 0.71 -10.46 -21.63
N GLU A 388 0.38 -10.46 -22.91
CA GLU A 388 -0.53 -9.47 -23.48
C GLU A 388 -1.98 -9.94 -23.31
N GLU A 389 -2.22 -11.25 -23.46
CA GLU A 389 -3.56 -11.83 -23.40
C GLU A 389 -3.66 -12.99 -22.38
N PRO A 390 -4.83 -13.18 -21.72
CA PRO A 390 -5.00 -14.23 -20.72
C PRO A 390 -4.80 -15.66 -21.25
N GLU A 391 -5.05 -15.91 -22.54
CA GLU A 391 -4.91 -17.21 -23.19
C GLU A 391 -3.46 -17.71 -23.22
N GLU A 392 -2.48 -16.80 -23.11
CA GLU A 392 -1.06 -17.12 -23.06
C GLU A 392 -0.64 -17.75 -21.71
N LEU A 393 -1.49 -17.63 -20.68
CA LEU A 393 -1.17 -17.99 -19.31
C LEU A 393 -0.79 -19.47 -19.16
N ALA A 394 -1.54 -20.38 -19.77
CA ALA A 394 -1.24 -21.81 -19.69
C ALA A 394 0.15 -22.13 -20.26
N GLY A 395 0.49 -21.57 -21.43
CA GLY A 395 1.79 -21.80 -22.06
C GLY A 395 2.94 -21.24 -21.22
N ALA A 396 2.78 -20.03 -20.69
CA ALA A 396 3.80 -19.39 -19.85
C ALA A 396 4.04 -20.16 -18.55
N ILE A 397 2.99 -20.59 -17.86
CA ILE A 397 3.09 -21.39 -16.64
C ILE A 397 3.74 -22.74 -16.94
N SER A 398 3.34 -23.45 -18.01
CA SER A 398 3.94 -24.74 -18.38
C SER A 398 5.45 -24.61 -18.60
N GLN A 399 5.90 -23.61 -19.38
CA GLN A 399 7.32 -23.35 -19.61
C GLN A 399 8.09 -23.07 -18.32
N LEU A 400 7.53 -22.29 -17.41
CA LEU A 400 8.18 -21.96 -16.14
C LEU A 400 8.25 -23.17 -15.20
N LEU A 401 7.23 -24.03 -15.18
CA LEU A 401 7.25 -25.26 -14.39
C LEU A 401 8.39 -26.19 -14.82
N ASP A 402 8.63 -26.33 -16.13
CA ASP A 402 9.69 -27.18 -16.69
C ASP A 402 11.09 -26.59 -16.58
N ASP A 403 11.23 -25.28 -16.71
CA ASP A 403 12.54 -24.64 -16.80
C ASP A 403 13.01 -24.09 -15.44
N ARG A 404 13.60 -24.98 -14.63
CA ARG A 404 14.19 -24.61 -13.34
C ARG A 404 15.31 -23.56 -13.48
N ALA A 405 16.12 -23.64 -14.54
CA ALA A 405 17.26 -22.73 -14.74
C ALA A 405 16.76 -21.31 -15.04
N ARG A 406 15.76 -21.19 -15.92
CA ARG A 406 15.07 -19.92 -16.21
C ARG A 406 14.42 -19.35 -14.96
N ARG A 407 13.69 -20.16 -14.18
CA ARG A 407 13.12 -19.70 -12.89
C ARG A 407 14.19 -19.15 -11.95
N GLN A 408 15.32 -19.84 -11.83
CA GLN A 408 16.41 -19.38 -10.98
C GLN A 408 17.01 -18.05 -11.47
N SER A 409 17.24 -17.91 -12.78
CA SER A 409 17.74 -16.65 -13.36
C SER A 409 16.76 -15.50 -13.13
N MET A 410 15.46 -15.73 -13.31
CA MET A 410 14.42 -14.74 -13.06
C MET A 410 14.39 -14.28 -11.59
N ARG A 411 14.51 -15.22 -10.65
CA ARG A 411 14.56 -14.92 -9.20
C ARG A 411 15.76 -14.05 -8.84
N VAL A 412 16.94 -14.40 -9.35
CA VAL A 412 18.16 -13.62 -9.11
C VAL A 412 18.00 -12.20 -9.66
N ALA A 413 17.54 -12.04 -10.90
CA ALA A 413 17.31 -10.73 -11.49
C ALA A 413 16.24 -9.92 -10.74
N ALA A 414 15.16 -10.56 -10.29
CA ALA A 414 14.13 -9.91 -9.49
C ALA A 414 14.72 -9.41 -8.16
N LYS A 415 15.50 -10.25 -7.47
CA LYS A 415 16.16 -9.90 -6.22
C LYS A 415 17.13 -8.74 -6.38
N GLU A 416 17.94 -8.73 -7.44
CA GLU A 416 18.85 -7.61 -7.75
C GLU A 416 18.09 -6.28 -7.92
N ILE A 417 16.92 -6.30 -8.58
CA ILE A 417 16.07 -5.11 -8.71
C ILE A 417 15.51 -4.67 -7.37
N ILE A 418 15.00 -5.60 -6.56
CA ILE A 418 14.44 -5.28 -5.23
C ILE A 418 15.54 -4.72 -4.33
N ASP A 419 16.69 -5.38 -4.25
CA ASP A 419 17.81 -4.99 -3.40
C ASP A 419 18.44 -3.67 -3.88
N GLY A 420 18.50 -3.43 -5.20
CA GLY A 420 18.91 -2.13 -5.76
C GLY A 420 17.94 -0.99 -5.47
N GLY A 421 16.66 -1.31 -5.24
CA GLY A 421 15.62 -0.34 -4.84
C GLY A 421 15.62 0.01 -3.35
N ARG A 422 16.36 -0.72 -2.51
CA ARG A 422 16.44 -0.50 -1.05
C ARG A 422 17.17 0.80 -0.68
N GLY A 423 17.08 1.13 0.60
CA GLY A 423 17.65 2.35 1.19
C GLY A 423 16.78 3.59 0.98
N ALA A 424 15.57 3.44 0.45
CA ALA A 424 14.61 4.53 0.37
C ALA A 424 14.17 4.99 1.76
N LEU A 425 14.11 4.07 2.74
CA LEU A 425 13.91 4.38 4.14
C LEU A 425 14.96 5.34 4.69
N GLN A 426 16.25 5.01 4.56
CA GLN A 426 17.33 5.87 5.06
C GLN A 426 17.32 7.24 4.38
N ARG A 427 17.17 7.27 3.05
CA ARG A 427 17.08 8.54 2.30
C ARG A 427 15.86 9.37 2.70
N THR A 428 14.75 8.72 3.07
CA THR A 428 13.56 9.37 3.61
C THR A 428 13.84 9.97 4.98
N LEU A 429 14.48 9.23 5.89
CA LEU A 429 14.89 9.73 7.21
C LEU A 429 15.85 10.92 7.10
N ASP A 430 16.85 10.83 6.21
CA ASP A 430 17.79 11.92 5.97
C ASP A 430 17.07 13.19 5.47
N ALA A 431 16.10 13.04 4.56
CA ALA A 431 15.30 14.15 4.06
C ALA A 431 14.35 14.73 5.12
N LEU A 432 13.87 13.90 6.06
CA LEU A 432 13.09 14.31 7.22
C LEU A 432 13.94 14.94 8.33
N GLY A 433 15.25 14.74 8.35
CA GLY A 433 16.19 15.23 9.37
C GLY A 433 15.93 16.68 9.81
N PRO A 434 15.88 17.67 8.91
CA PRO A 434 15.60 19.07 9.28
C PRO A 434 14.27 19.29 10.01
N PHE A 435 13.25 18.47 9.72
CA PHE A 435 11.95 18.52 10.39
C PHE A 435 12.00 17.84 11.76
N LEU A 436 12.74 16.73 11.87
CA LEU A 436 12.96 16.01 13.12
C LEU A 436 13.80 16.83 14.11
N ASP A 437 14.83 17.53 13.63
CA ASP A 437 15.65 18.46 14.41
C ASP A 437 14.78 19.56 15.05
N ARG A 438 13.86 20.14 14.27
CA ARG A 438 12.95 21.21 14.71
C ARG A 438 12.06 20.79 15.87
N ILE A 439 11.68 19.52 15.93
CA ILE A 439 10.82 18.97 16.99
C ILE A 439 11.63 18.32 18.12
N GLY A 440 12.95 18.54 18.15
CA GLY A 440 13.84 18.09 19.22
C GLY A 440 14.32 16.65 19.10
N LEU A 441 14.16 16.01 17.93
CA LEU A 441 14.55 14.61 17.69
C LEU A 441 15.88 14.46 16.93
N GLY A 442 16.52 15.56 16.54
CA GLY A 442 17.76 15.58 15.75
C GLY A 442 19.03 15.10 16.45
N GLY A 443 19.00 14.92 17.77
CA GLY A 443 20.19 14.70 18.60
C GLY A 443 20.56 13.23 18.85
N GLY A 444 19.78 12.27 18.34
CA GLY A 444 19.85 10.86 18.74
C GLY A 444 20.54 9.92 17.76
N GLY A 445 21.68 10.27 17.14
CA GLY A 445 22.28 9.32 16.16
C GLY A 445 23.54 9.70 15.39
N ARG A 446 24.47 10.46 15.97
CA ARG A 446 25.92 10.31 15.65
C ARG A 446 26.66 10.05 16.95
N ARG A 447 26.47 8.88 17.53
CA ARG A 447 27.46 8.31 18.44
C ARG A 447 28.26 7.30 17.62
N VAL A 448 29.57 7.54 17.66
CA VAL A 448 30.69 6.88 16.98
C VAL A 448 30.57 5.36 16.95
#